data_AF-A0A2P8C633-F1
#
_entry.id   AF-A0A2P8C633-F1
#
_cell.length_a   1.000
_cell.length_b   1.000
_cell.length_c   1.000
_cell.angle_alpha   90.00
_cell.angle_beta   90.00
_cell.angle_gamma   90.00
#
_symmetry.space_group_name_H-M   'P 1'
#
loop_
_entity.id
_entity.type
_entity.pdbx_description
1 polymer ?
#
loop_
_entity_poly.entity_id
_entity_poly.type
_entity_poly.pdbx_seq_one_letter_code
_entity_poly.pdbx_strand_id
1 'polypeptide(L)'
;MKIEDKILLDEIRKRNSKVFEMLFRDYYASLIRYADGFVFDKIVSDDIVQNFFIYLWENGEHLDVKSSLRAYFYQSVRNRCLNYLRDLKVKDKHNLLFLEASLNSNDPSLLQDPDIVDQIHQALESLPKEMRDIFRLKYLKGAKTKEIASLKKISSNTVKTQLQRAREKLKKRLIETTSINFFL
;
A
#
# COMPACT_ATOMS: atom_id res chain seq x y z
N MET A 1 23.48 3.92 2.42
CA MET A 1 22.85 5.23 2.75
C MET A 1 23.75 6.36 2.26
N LYS A 2 23.20 7.40 1.61
CA LYS A 2 23.97 8.55 1.10
C LYS A 2 24.46 9.46 2.25
N ILE A 3 25.43 10.34 1.99
CA ILE A 3 25.93 11.32 3.00
C ILE A 3 24.80 12.26 3.44
N GLU A 4 24.00 12.74 2.49
CA GLU A 4 22.83 13.58 2.76
C GLU A 4 21.84 12.91 3.73
N ASP A 5 21.52 11.63 3.51
CA ASP A 5 20.64 10.86 4.39
C ASP A 5 21.20 10.77 5.82
N LYS A 6 22.53 10.63 5.98
CA LYS A 6 23.18 10.58 7.29
C LYS A 6 23.07 11.91 8.03
N ILE A 7 23.25 13.03 7.32
CA ILE A 7 23.10 14.38 7.88
C ILE A 7 21.66 14.60 8.32
N LEU A 8 20.68 14.28 7.45
CA LEU A 8 19.27 14.38 7.78
C LEU A 8 18.89 13.52 8.99
N LEU A 9 19.41 12.30 9.08
CA LEU A 9 19.17 11.42 10.22
C LEU A 9 19.74 11.98 11.53
N ASP A 10 20.94 12.56 11.49
CA ASP A 10 21.55 13.20 12.66
C ASP A 10 20.73 14.41 13.14
N GLU A 11 20.23 15.23 12.20
CA GLU A 11 19.37 16.36 12.53
C GLU A 11 17.98 15.95 13.04
N ILE A 12 17.43 14.83 12.55
CA ILE A 12 16.21 14.22 13.13
C ILE A 12 16.49 13.79 14.58
N ARG A 13 17.63 13.17 14.87
CA ARG A 13 17.99 12.73 16.22
C ARG A 13 18.12 13.89 17.20
N LYS A 14 18.61 15.04 16.73
CA LYS A 14 18.68 16.30 17.50
C LYS A 14 17.33 17.03 17.60
N ARG A 15 16.25 16.50 17.01
CA ARG A 15 14.93 17.16 16.94
C ARG A 15 15.00 18.57 16.33
N ASN A 16 15.79 18.73 15.26
CA ASN A 16 15.84 20.00 14.54
C ASN A 16 14.50 20.26 13.84
N SER A 17 13.74 21.22 14.36
CA SER A 17 12.39 21.55 13.88
C SER A 17 12.35 21.96 12.41
N LYS A 18 13.38 22.67 11.92
CA LYS A 18 13.45 23.10 10.51
C LYS A 18 13.63 21.92 9.56
N VAL A 19 14.47 20.96 9.93
CA VAL A 19 14.68 19.74 9.13
C VAL A 19 13.41 18.89 9.15
N PHE A 20 12.75 18.78 10.30
CA PHE A 20 11.49 18.06 10.40
C PHE A 20 10.39 18.69 9.55
N GLU A 21 10.21 20.02 9.62
CA GLU A 21 9.24 20.76 8.82
C GLU A 21 9.48 20.57 7.32
N MET A 22 10.73 20.65 6.88
CA MET A 22 11.12 20.39 5.49
C MET A 22 10.74 18.96 5.07
N LEU A 23 11.10 17.95 5.86
CA LEU A 23 10.76 16.55 5.58
C LEU A 23 9.25 16.32 5.56
N PHE A 24 8.51 16.94 6.46
CA PHE A 24 7.05 16.91 6.46
C PHE A 24 6.51 17.48 5.15
N ARG A 25 6.91 18.71 4.78
CA ARG A 25 6.44 19.37 3.55
C ARG A 25 6.71 18.55 2.30
N ASP A 26 7.89 17.94 2.21
CA ASP A 26 8.35 17.24 1.02
C ASP A 26 7.72 15.83 0.89
N TYR A 27 7.47 15.14 2.00
CA TYR A 27 7.02 13.74 1.98
C TYR A 27 5.54 13.56 2.29
N TYR A 28 4.88 14.44 3.04
CA TYR A 28 3.52 14.21 3.56
C TYR A 28 2.50 13.86 2.47
N ALA A 29 2.38 14.70 1.44
CA ALA A 29 1.41 14.47 0.36
C ALA A 29 1.73 13.20 -0.46
N SER A 30 3.00 12.84 -0.62
CA SER A 30 3.39 11.65 -1.38
C SER A 30 3.19 10.36 -0.58
N LEU A 31 3.41 10.41 0.74
CA LEU A 31 3.13 9.32 1.67
C LEU A 31 1.63 9.08 1.83
N ILE A 32 0.79 10.12 1.82
CA ILE A 32 -0.67 9.95 1.82
C ILE A 32 -1.14 9.22 0.57
N ARG A 33 -0.67 9.65 -0.62
CA ARG A 33 -1.01 8.96 -1.87
C ARG A 33 -0.55 7.51 -1.87
N TYR A 34 0.58 7.24 -1.24
CA TYR A 34 1.10 5.88 -1.07
C TYR A 34 0.20 5.08 -0.12
N ALA A 35 -0.12 5.61 1.07
CA ALA A 35 -1.00 5.01 2.06
C ALA A 35 -2.41 4.70 1.51
N ASP A 36 -2.98 5.60 0.71
CA ASP A 36 -4.29 5.45 0.07
C ASP A 36 -4.34 4.24 -0.87
N GLY A 37 -3.21 3.84 -1.46
CA GLY A 37 -3.08 2.60 -2.23
C GLY A 37 -3.22 1.31 -1.40
N PHE A 38 -3.13 1.40 -0.07
CA PHE A 38 -3.30 0.28 0.84
C PHE A 38 -4.67 0.29 1.52
N VAL A 39 -5.09 1.43 2.07
CA VAL A 39 -6.29 1.52 2.93
C VAL A 39 -7.53 2.05 2.21
N PHE A 40 -7.38 2.71 1.05
CA PHE A 40 -8.46 3.27 0.22
C PHE A 40 -9.45 4.20 0.97
N ASP A 41 -9.00 4.76 2.07
CA ASP A 41 -9.72 5.73 2.88
C ASP A 41 -8.79 6.91 3.13
N LYS A 42 -9.18 8.08 2.63
CA LYS A 42 -8.36 9.28 2.69
C LYS A 42 -8.18 9.80 4.12
N ILE A 43 -9.18 9.65 4.98
CA ILE A 43 -9.12 10.10 6.38
C ILE A 43 -8.14 9.21 7.13
N VAL A 44 -8.25 7.89 6.94
CA VAL A 44 -7.33 6.91 7.53
C VAL A 44 -5.91 7.08 7.00
N SER A 45 -5.75 7.32 5.70
CA SER A 45 -4.44 7.52 5.08
C SER A 45 -3.74 8.76 5.65
N ASP A 46 -4.48 9.84 5.84
CA ASP A 46 -3.99 11.07 6.45
C ASP A 46 -3.56 10.80 7.90
N ASP A 47 -4.42 10.17 8.71
CA ASP A 47 -4.13 9.81 10.10
C ASP A 47 -2.90 8.91 10.25
N ILE A 48 -2.74 7.89 9.41
CA ILE A 48 -1.56 7.01 9.42
C ILE A 48 -0.27 7.79 9.17
N VAL A 49 -0.29 8.73 8.20
CA VAL A 49 0.89 9.52 7.85
C VAL A 49 1.17 10.58 8.91
N GLN A 50 0.15 11.23 9.48
CA GLN A 50 0.31 12.12 10.63
C GLN A 50 0.97 11.39 11.81
N ASN A 51 0.43 10.24 12.20
CA ASN A 51 0.98 9.43 13.29
C ASN A 51 2.40 8.93 13.01
N PHE A 52 2.74 8.68 11.74
CA PHE A 52 4.13 8.39 11.36
C PHE A 52 5.06 9.58 11.65
N PHE A 53 4.67 10.80 11.27
CA PHE A 53 5.49 11.98 11.52
C PHE A 53 5.57 12.32 13.02
N ILE A 54 4.47 12.22 13.76
CA ILE A 54 4.47 12.39 15.23
C ILE A 54 5.46 11.41 15.87
N TYR A 55 5.38 10.13 15.50
CA TYR A 55 6.32 9.11 15.98
C TYR A 55 7.78 9.44 15.61
N LEU A 56 8.01 9.91 14.38
CA LEU A 56 9.35 10.29 13.91
C LEU A 56 9.93 11.44 14.74
N TRP A 57 9.10 12.41 15.15
CA TRP A 57 9.50 13.52 16.02
C TRP A 57 9.82 13.05 17.44
N GLU A 58 8.94 12.25 18.03
CA GLU A 58 9.05 11.80 19.42
C GLU A 58 10.19 10.79 19.62
N ASN A 59 10.36 9.87 18.67
CA ASN A 59 11.30 8.74 18.77
C ASN A 59 12.54 8.92 17.88
N GLY A 60 12.71 10.10 17.29
CA GLY A 60 13.75 10.38 16.29
C GLY A 60 15.18 10.11 16.79
N GLU A 61 15.43 10.35 18.07
CA GLU A 61 16.72 10.15 18.73
C GLU A 61 17.23 8.71 18.66
N HIS A 62 16.31 7.74 18.65
CA HIS A 62 16.63 6.30 18.67
C HIS A 62 16.49 5.64 17.29
N LEU A 63 16.28 6.42 16.22
CA LEU A 63 16.16 5.88 14.88
C LEU A 63 17.47 5.23 14.41
N ASP A 64 17.42 3.93 14.14
CA ASP A 64 18.46 3.20 13.42
C ASP A 64 18.01 2.91 11.99
N VAL A 65 18.38 3.80 11.07
CA VAL A 65 18.09 3.67 9.64
C VAL A 65 19.30 3.12 8.91
N LYS A 66 19.22 1.85 8.51
CA LYS A 66 20.29 1.15 7.76
C LYS A 66 20.18 1.33 6.24
N SER A 67 18.99 1.68 5.75
CA SER A 67 18.69 1.94 4.34
C SER A 67 18.74 3.45 4.03
N SER A 68 18.06 3.95 3.00
CA SER A 68 17.89 5.41 2.81
C SER A 68 16.74 5.94 3.66
N LEU A 69 16.79 7.22 4.01
CA LEU A 69 15.73 7.86 4.81
C LEU A 69 14.37 7.77 4.11
N ARG A 70 14.36 7.98 2.78
CA ARG A 70 13.18 7.76 1.94
C ARG A 70 12.66 6.32 2.05
N ALA A 71 13.52 5.31 1.89
CA ALA A 71 13.07 3.92 2.00
C ALA A 71 12.47 3.63 3.38
N TYR A 72 13.09 4.16 4.44
CA TYR A 72 12.56 4.06 5.81
C TYR A 72 11.17 4.68 5.96
N PHE A 73 10.91 5.86 5.39
CA PHE A 73 9.61 6.54 5.48
C PHE A 73 8.51 5.71 4.81
N TYR A 74 8.74 5.28 3.57
CA TYR A 74 7.79 4.48 2.84
C TYR A 74 7.55 3.11 3.51
N GLN A 75 8.61 2.46 4.01
CA GLN A 75 8.47 1.20 4.74
C GLN A 75 7.69 1.36 6.04
N SER A 76 7.95 2.44 6.78
CA SER A 76 7.24 2.72 8.04
C SER A 76 5.76 2.99 7.81
N VAL A 77 5.42 3.79 6.81
CA VAL A 77 4.02 4.05 6.43
C VAL A 77 3.35 2.78 5.92
N ARG A 78 4.01 1.99 5.07
CA ARG A 78 3.51 0.68 4.63
C ARG A 78 3.20 -0.22 5.83
N ASN A 79 4.13 -0.37 6.76
CA ASN A 79 3.95 -1.21 7.95
C ASN A 79 2.77 -0.72 8.81
N ARG A 80 2.60 0.59 8.97
CA ARG A 80 1.45 1.17 9.67
C ARG A 80 0.14 0.90 8.95
N CYS A 81 0.08 1.03 7.62
CA CYS A 81 -1.07 0.59 6.84
C CYS A 81 -1.36 -0.88 7.06
N LEU A 82 -0.35 -1.75 6.95
CA LEU A 82 -0.52 -3.20 7.17
C LEU A 82 -0.99 -3.53 8.59
N ASN A 83 -0.49 -2.81 9.60
CA ASN A 83 -0.93 -2.95 10.99
C ASN A 83 -2.37 -2.49 11.18
N TYR A 84 -2.72 -1.29 10.70
CA TYR A 84 -4.10 -0.79 10.72
C TYR A 84 -5.07 -1.78 10.07
N LEU A 85 -4.67 -2.33 8.92
CA LEU A 85 -5.45 -3.35 8.23
C LEU A 85 -5.52 -4.64 9.07
N ARG A 86 -4.43 -5.07 9.71
CA ARG A 86 -4.40 -6.20 10.67
C ARG A 86 -5.35 -5.98 11.85
N ASP A 87 -5.38 -4.80 12.42
CA ASP A 87 -6.20 -4.50 13.60
C ASP A 87 -7.69 -4.43 13.21
N LEU A 88 -8.01 -3.94 12.01
CA LEU A 88 -9.32 -4.11 11.40
C LEU A 88 -9.71 -5.59 11.24
N LYS A 89 -8.75 -6.49 10.98
CA LYS A 89 -8.99 -7.94 10.84
C LYS A 89 -9.21 -8.68 12.16
N VAL A 90 -8.80 -8.13 13.31
CA VAL A 90 -9.27 -8.66 14.62
C VAL A 90 -10.79 -8.46 14.76
N LYS A 91 -11.36 -7.47 14.06
CA LYS A 91 -12.81 -7.26 13.95
C LYS A 91 -13.46 -7.94 12.73
N ASP A 92 -12.71 -8.27 11.68
CA ASP A 92 -13.20 -8.92 10.45
C ASP A 92 -12.40 -10.19 10.08
N LYS A 93 -13.04 -11.35 10.29
CA LYS A 93 -12.48 -12.71 10.48
C LYS A 93 -11.61 -13.29 9.34
N HIS A 94 -11.42 -12.60 8.21
CA HIS A 94 -10.97 -13.21 6.95
C HIS A 94 -9.84 -12.51 6.19
N ASN A 95 -9.11 -11.62 6.86
CA ASN A 95 -7.74 -11.27 6.48
C ASN A 95 -7.48 -10.69 5.05
N LEU A 96 -8.47 -10.07 4.40
CA LEU A 96 -8.38 -9.64 2.99
C LEU A 96 -7.49 -8.41 2.71
N LEU A 97 -7.62 -7.33 3.49
CA LEU A 97 -6.97 -6.06 3.16
C LEU A 97 -5.43 -6.12 3.23
N PHE A 98 -4.86 -6.99 4.06
CA PHE A 98 -3.40 -7.17 4.16
C PHE A 98 -2.81 -7.85 2.93
N LEU A 99 -3.56 -8.74 2.27
CA LEU A 99 -3.14 -9.39 1.04
C LEU A 99 -3.11 -8.37 -0.10
N GLU A 100 -4.17 -7.55 -0.21
CA GLU A 100 -4.26 -6.43 -1.15
C GLU A 100 -3.12 -5.41 -0.95
N ALA A 101 -2.82 -5.08 0.31
CA ALA A 101 -1.74 -4.21 0.69
C ALA A 101 -0.34 -4.77 0.35
N SER A 102 -0.13 -6.07 0.53
CA SER A 102 1.14 -6.73 0.21
C SER A 102 1.38 -6.82 -1.31
N LEU A 103 0.32 -6.94 -2.11
CA LEU A 103 0.38 -6.95 -3.58
C LEU A 103 0.61 -5.56 -4.19
N ASN A 104 0.18 -4.49 -3.51
CA ASN A 104 0.36 -3.11 -3.97
C ASN A 104 1.73 -2.50 -3.60
N SER A 105 2.49 -3.13 -2.69
CA SER A 105 3.86 -2.71 -2.47
C SER A 105 4.74 -3.16 -3.63
N ASN A 106 5.12 -2.23 -4.50
CA ASN A 106 6.17 -2.39 -5.53
C ASN A 106 7.56 -2.70 -4.93
N ASP A 107 7.63 -3.56 -3.91
CA ASP A 107 8.86 -4.11 -3.35
C ASP A 107 9.19 -5.41 -4.11
N PRO A 108 10.25 -5.40 -4.96
CA PRO A 108 10.64 -6.57 -5.75
C PRO A 108 11.02 -7.78 -4.88
N SER A 109 11.35 -7.60 -3.60
CA SER A 109 11.80 -8.68 -2.72
C SER A 109 10.68 -9.65 -2.31
N LEU A 110 9.41 -9.23 -2.38
CA LEU A 110 8.24 -10.12 -2.19
C LEU A 110 7.75 -10.75 -3.51
N LEU A 111 8.26 -10.27 -4.65
CA LEU A 111 7.99 -10.78 -6.01
C LEU A 111 9.11 -11.71 -6.51
N GLN A 112 10.04 -12.13 -5.63
CA GLN A 112 11.14 -13.03 -6.00
C GLN A 112 10.75 -14.51 -6.07
N ASP A 113 9.52 -14.86 -5.68
CA ASP A 113 9.00 -16.21 -5.90
C ASP A 113 8.25 -16.24 -7.25
N PRO A 114 8.86 -16.81 -8.31
CA PRO A 114 8.26 -16.85 -9.65
C PRO A 114 6.90 -17.54 -9.64
N ASP A 115 6.70 -18.49 -8.73
CA ASP A 115 5.48 -19.27 -8.62
C ASP A 115 4.30 -18.43 -8.11
N ILE A 116 4.56 -17.45 -7.24
CA ILE A 116 3.54 -16.54 -6.71
C ILE A 116 3.12 -15.54 -7.79
N VAL A 117 4.08 -15.01 -8.55
CA VAL A 117 3.82 -14.07 -9.65
C VAL A 117 2.98 -14.72 -10.74
N ASP A 118 3.31 -15.95 -11.12
CA ASP A 118 2.55 -16.70 -12.12
C ASP A 118 1.14 -17.06 -11.63
N GLN A 119 0.96 -17.39 -10.35
CA GLN A 119 -0.36 -17.66 -9.77
C GLN A 119 -1.25 -16.41 -9.76
N ILE A 120 -0.71 -15.24 -9.42
CA ILE A 120 -1.43 -13.97 -9.49
C ILE A 120 -1.83 -13.67 -10.94
N HIS A 121 -0.93 -13.90 -11.90
CA HIS A 121 -1.21 -13.70 -13.31
C HIS A 121 -2.34 -14.64 -13.80
N GLN A 122 -2.28 -15.92 -13.42
CA GLN A 122 -3.34 -16.90 -13.74
C GLN A 122 -4.68 -16.55 -13.09
N ALA A 123 -4.68 -16.09 -11.83
CA ALA A 123 -5.89 -15.64 -11.16
C ALA A 123 -6.50 -14.42 -11.87
N LEU A 124 -5.69 -13.46 -12.29
CA LEU A 124 -6.13 -12.32 -13.10
C LEU A 124 -6.72 -12.76 -14.43
N GLU A 125 -6.09 -13.72 -15.11
CA GLU A 125 -6.60 -14.26 -16.38
C GLU A 125 -7.90 -15.05 -16.24
N SER A 126 -8.21 -15.56 -15.04
CA SER A 126 -9.49 -16.22 -14.74
C SER A 126 -10.68 -15.26 -14.62
N LEU A 127 -10.44 -13.95 -14.53
CA LEU A 127 -11.51 -12.96 -14.46
C LEU A 127 -12.21 -12.79 -15.81
N PRO A 128 -13.52 -12.49 -15.82
CA PRO A 128 -14.20 -12.03 -17.02
C PRO A 128 -13.48 -10.81 -17.61
N LYS A 129 -13.34 -10.78 -18.95
CA LYS A 129 -12.55 -9.77 -19.68
C LYS A 129 -12.82 -8.33 -19.23
N GLU A 130 -14.08 -7.93 -19.16
CA GLU A 130 -14.52 -6.60 -18.73
C GLU A 130 -14.04 -6.24 -17.31
N MET A 131 -14.14 -7.22 -16.40
CA MET A 131 -13.75 -7.08 -15.00
C MET A 131 -12.23 -7.00 -14.85
N ARG A 132 -11.49 -7.84 -15.59
CA ARG A 132 -10.03 -7.81 -15.69
C ARG A 132 -9.53 -6.47 -16.23
N ASP A 133 -10.15 -5.95 -17.29
CA ASP A 133 -9.75 -4.68 -17.91
C ASP A 133 -9.95 -3.51 -16.95
N ILE A 134 -11.09 -3.45 -16.26
CA ILE A 134 -11.39 -2.44 -15.23
C ILE A 134 -10.34 -2.52 -14.11
N PHE A 135 -10.01 -3.75 -13.67
CA PHE A 135 -8.99 -3.97 -12.66
C PHE A 135 -7.60 -3.49 -13.12
N ARG A 136 -7.17 -3.85 -14.35
CA ARG A 136 -5.90 -3.40 -14.92
C ARG A 136 -5.82 -1.88 -15.07
N LEU A 137 -6.90 -1.25 -15.55
CA LEU A 137 -6.95 0.21 -15.67
C LEU A 137 -6.80 0.89 -14.30
N LYS A 138 -7.48 0.37 -13.28
CA LYS A 138 -7.43 0.93 -11.92
C LYS A 138 -6.06 0.75 -11.27
N TYR A 139 -5.51 -0.46 -11.34
CA TYR A 139 -4.37 -0.85 -10.50
C TYR A 139 -3.03 -0.91 -11.25
N LEU A 140 -3.00 -1.27 -12.54
CA LEU A 140 -1.75 -1.26 -13.33
C LEU A 140 -1.49 0.09 -13.99
N LYS A 141 -2.56 0.79 -14.40
CA LYS A 141 -2.46 2.07 -15.11
C LYS A 141 -2.80 3.28 -14.23
N GLY A 142 -3.19 3.07 -12.98
CA GLY A 142 -3.47 4.14 -12.01
C GLY A 142 -4.68 5.02 -12.35
N ALA A 143 -5.58 4.58 -13.24
CA ALA A 143 -6.72 5.39 -13.68
C ALA A 143 -7.74 5.61 -12.55
N LYS A 144 -8.32 6.81 -12.49
CA LYS A 144 -9.35 7.14 -11.51
C LYS A 144 -10.67 6.47 -11.89
N THR A 145 -11.49 6.14 -10.89
CA THR A 145 -12.80 5.48 -11.10
C THR A 145 -13.70 6.24 -12.08
N LYS A 146 -13.67 7.58 -12.05
CA LYS A 146 -14.41 8.42 -12.99
C LYS A 146 -13.87 8.31 -14.43
N GLU A 147 -12.55 8.26 -14.60
CA GLU A 147 -11.91 8.09 -15.91
C GLU A 147 -12.22 6.71 -16.51
N ILE A 148 -12.20 5.66 -15.67
CA ILE A 148 -12.58 4.30 -16.07
C ILE A 148 -14.06 4.25 -16.47
N ALA A 149 -14.93 4.90 -15.69
CA ALA A 149 -16.37 4.98 -15.98
C ALA A 149 -16.62 5.64 -17.34
N SER A 150 -15.97 6.76 -17.62
CA SER A 150 -16.05 7.44 -18.92
C SER A 150 -15.50 6.58 -20.05
N LEU A 151 -14.32 5.97 -19.86
CA LEU A 151 -13.66 5.14 -20.88
C LEU A 151 -14.48 3.90 -21.25
N LYS A 152 -15.05 3.24 -20.24
CA LYS A 152 -15.86 2.02 -20.40
C LYS A 152 -17.34 2.32 -20.66
N LYS A 153 -17.76 3.60 -20.66
CA LYS A 153 -19.16 4.04 -20.81
C LYS A 153 -20.12 3.37 -19.82
N ILE A 154 -19.71 3.27 -18.56
CA ILE A 154 -20.49 2.71 -17.44
C ILE A 154 -20.54 3.69 -16.26
N SER A 155 -21.41 3.44 -15.28
CA SER A 155 -21.45 4.29 -14.09
C SER A 155 -20.23 4.08 -13.19
N SER A 156 -19.83 5.11 -12.43
CA SER A 156 -18.79 4.96 -11.40
C SER A 156 -19.14 3.90 -10.35
N ASN A 157 -20.43 3.72 -10.06
CA ASN A 157 -20.90 2.64 -9.18
C ASN A 157 -20.69 1.27 -9.81
N THR A 158 -20.96 1.12 -11.11
CA THR A 158 -20.66 -0.11 -11.86
C THR A 158 -19.17 -0.43 -11.83
N VAL A 159 -18.29 0.57 -11.98
CA VAL A 159 -16.83 0.38 -11.84
C VAL A 159 -16.50 -0.15 -10.44
N LYS A 160 -17.02 0.48 -9.37
CA LYS A 160 -16.80 0.01 -7.99
C LYS A 160 -17.31 -1.42 -7.77
N THR A 161 -18.50 -1.75 -8.25
CA THR A 161 -19.08 -3.10 -8.15
C THR A 161 -18.27 -4.13 -8.93
N GLN A 162 -17.81 -3.79 -10.14
CA GLN A 162 -16.95 -4.68 -10.93
C GLN A 162 -15.59 -4.90 -10.24
N LEU A 163 -14.99 -3.85 -9.67
CA LEU A 163 -13.77 -3.97 -8.87
C LEU A 163 -13.97 -4.84 -7.63
N GLN A 164 -15.11 -4.70 -6.94
CA GLN A 164 -15.46 -5.53 -5.79
C GLN A 164 -15.61 -7.00 -6.18
N ARG A 165 -16.38 -7.30 -7.23
CA ARG A 165 -16.56 -8.66 -7.75
C ARG A 165 -15.25 -9.26 -8.26
N ALA A 166 -14.38 -8.44 -8.87
CA ALA A 166 -13.04 -8.86 -9.27
C ALA A 166 -12.25 -9.34 -8.07
N ARG A 167 -12.23 -8.55 -6.99
CA ARG A 167 -11.56 -8.90 -5.73
C ARG A 167 -12.09 -10.21 -5.15
N GLU A 168 -13.41 -10.41 -5.11
CA GLU A 168 -14.02 -11.65 -4.60
C GLU A 168 -13.65 -12.89 -5.43
N LYS A 169 -13.60 -12.76 -6.76
CA LYS A 169 -13.20 -13.86 -7.64
C LYS A 169 -11.71 -14.19 -7.53
N LEU A 170 -10.86 -13.16 -7.51
CA LEU A 170 -9.41 -13.33 -7.31
C LEU A 170 -9.14 -13.98 -5.95
N LYS A 171 -9.83 -13.54 -4.90
CA LYS A 171 -9.79 -14.15 -3.57
C LYS A 171 -10.08 -15.64 -3.65
N LYS A 172 -11.21 -16.04 -4.24
CA LYS A 172 -11.61 -17.45 -4.31
C LYS A 172 -10.56 -18.29 -5.05
N ARG A 173 -10.05 -17.78 -6.17
CA ARG A 173 -9.08 -18.48 -7.02
C ARG A 173 -7.73 -18.67 -6.33
N LEU A 174 -7.23 -17.63 -5.68
CA LEU A 174 -5.97 -17.68 -4.92
C LEU A 174 -6.10 -18.48 -3.62
N ILE A 175 -7.30 -18.76 -3.12
CA ILE A 175 -7.50 -19.71 -2.01
C ILE A 175 -7.47 -21.16 -2.53
N GLU A 176 -8.06 -21.41 -3.70
CA GLU A 176 -8.15 -22.76 -4.29
C GLU A 176 -6.81 -23.26 -4.87
N THR A 177 -5.97 -22.35 -5.37
CA THR A 177 -4.75 -22.72 -6.13
C THR A 177 -3.52 -22.84 -5.23
N THR A 178 -3.63 -22.39 -3.99
CA THR A 178 -2.47 -22.05 -3.18
C THR A 178 -2.45 -22.92 -1.94
N SER A 179 -1.53 -23.90 -1.88
CA SER A 179 -1.20 -24.69 -0.68
C SER A 179 -0.52 -23.86 0.42
N ILE A 180 -0.81 -22.55 0.53
CA ILE A 180 -0.24 -21.70 1.56
C ILE A 180 -1.09 -21.89 2.83
N ASN A 181 -0.64 -22.83 3.66
CA ASN A 181 -0.86 -22.75 5.10
C ASN A 181 -0.12 -21.50 5.63
N PHE A 182 -0.83 -20.37 5.72
CA PHE A 182 -0.40 -19.23 6.54
C PHE A 182 -0.56 -19.60 8.03
N PHE A 183 0.32 -20.45 8.53
CA PHE A 183 0.47 -20.72 9.96
C PHE A 183 1.77 -20.09 10.47
N LEU A 184 1.60 -19.31 11.55
CA LEU A 184 2.60 -18.65 12.41
C LEU A 184 3.05 -17.25 11.98
#